data_AF-A0A4W5NSN5-F1
#
_entry.id   AF-A0A4W5NSN5-F1
#
_cell.length_a   1.000
_cell.length_b   1.000
_cell.length_c   1.000
_cell.angle_alpha   90.00
_cell.angle_beta   90.00
_cell.angle_gamma   90.00
#
_symmetry.space_group_name_H-M   'P 1'
#
loop_
_entity.id
_entity.type
_entity.pdbx_description
1 polymer ?
#
loop_
_entity_poly.entity_id
_entity_poly.type
_entity_poly.pdbx_seq_one_letter_code
_entity_poly.pdbx_strand_id
1 'polypeptide(L)'
;MKKQFNRMKQLANQTVGRAEKTEVLSDDLLQIERRMEMVRVVSHNTHKRMVTCLQGHIGTDAEKRHKKLPLTALSQAMVDGGSQLGEESLIGKMMEVCGEAENRLASELLQHEVQIEKDVLDPLNQLAEVDIPNILKQRKQLARLVLDYDSARARWLQATKSIISGTNTQALTAKADLLKEEVDEAMNKMELCKDQLAADMYSFFSKEGDYARYYVMLLEAQADYHRKSLTVLESVLPTIQAQQDRVPRRVEWSATAMQQKHAVHPGLKKQKNRRNVVDPLLNYKFLEVGISQKNYQWLIQEKTTSWVMSSASIEI
;
A
#
# COMPACT_ATOMS: atom_id res chain seq x y z
N MET A 1 23.10 44.41 34.09
CA MET A 1 22.26 43.18 34.07
C MET A 1 20.77 43.41 33.73
N LYS A 2 20.13 44.52 34.15
CA LYS A 2 18.70 44.78 33.86
C LYS A 2 18.30 44.89 32.37
N LYS A 3 19.19 45.39 31.49
CA LYS A 3 18.91 45.50 30.03
C LYS A 3 18.84 44.14 29.31
N GLN A 4 19.69 43.18 29.67
CA GLN A 4 19.67 41.81 29.12
C GLN A 4 18.43 41.05 29.63
N PHE A 5 18.08 41.20 30.90
CA PHE A 5 16.86 40.63 31.48
C PHE A 5 15.58 41.18 30.82
N ASN A 6 15.52 42.48 30.55
CA ASN A 6 14.38 43.08 29.83
C ASN A 6 14.30 42.61 28.37
N ARG A 7 15.43 42.46 27.67
CA ARG A 7 15.46 41.85 26.33
C ARG A 7 14.99 40.39 26.35
N MET A 8 15.45 39.61 27.32
CA MET A 8 15.08 38.20 27.46
C MET A 8 13.61 38.05 27.86
N LYS A 9 13.07 38.96 28.68
CA LYS A 9 11.64 39.04 29.01
C LYS A 9 10.79 39.48 27.81
N GLN A 10 11.32 40.35 26.95
CA GLN A 10 10.65 40.79 25.72
C GLN A 10 10.61 39.67 24.66
N LEU A 11 11.70 38.90 24.53
CA LEU A 11 11.75 37.69 23.71
C LEU A 11 10.85 36.59 24.28
N ALA A 12 10.83 36.39 25.60
CA ALA A 12 9.95 35.41 26.23
C ALA A 12 8.46 35.79 26.12
N ASN A 13 8.12 37.09 26.18
CA ASN A 13 6.76 37.55 25.91
C ASN A 13 6.39 37.43 24.41
N GLN A 14 7.34 37.59 23.48
CA GLN A 14 7.12 37.31 22.05
C GLN A 14 6.97 35.82 21.74
N THR A 15 7.59 34.94 22.54
CA THR A 15 7.56 33.48 22.29
C THR A 15 6.50 32.74 23.13
N VAL A 16 6.04 33.29 24.27
CA VAL A 16 5.22 32.54 25.25
C VAL A 16 4.04 33.32 25.88
N GLY A 17 3.88 34.63 25.67
CA GLY A 17 2.93 35.42 26.46
C GLY A 17 1.71 35.94 25.71
N ARG A 18 0.55 35.27 25.88
CA ARG A 18 -0.82 35.77 25.67
C ARG A 18 -0.94 37.32 25.58
N ALA A 19 -0.73 37.89 24.39
CA ALA A 19 -1.69 38.87 23.89
C ALA A 19 -3.01 38.10 23.73
N GLU A 20 -4.17 38.73 23.91
CA GLU A 20 -5.43 38.12 23.46
C GLU A 20 -5.16 37.57 22.06
N LYS A 21 -5.00 36.24 21.94
CA LYS A 21 -4.75 35.64 20.65
C LYS A 21 -6.00 36.04 19.89
N THR A 22 -5.85 36.86 18.85
CA THR A 22 -6.93 37.05 17.90
C THR A 22 -7.39 35.63 17.56
N GLU A 23 -8.57 35.24 18.06
CA GLU A 23 -9.11 33.89 17.84
C GLU A 23 -9.58 33.88 16.40
N VAL A 24 -8.64 33.57 15.50
CA VAL A 24 -8.83 33.76 14.06
C VAL A 24 -9.66 32.63 13.44
N LEU A 25 -9.71 31.48 14.12
CA LEU A 25 -10.47 30.31 13.68
C LEU A 25 -11.53 29.96 14.73
N SER A 26 -12.72 29.58 14.26
CA SER A 26 -13.77 29.02 15.10
C SER A 26 -13.38 27.64 15.65
N ASP A 27 -14.06 27.19 16.71
CA ASP A 27 -13.86 25.84 17.28
C ASP A 27 -14.06 24.72 16.25
N ASP A 28 -15.04 24.88 15.36
CA ASP A 28 -15.31 23.93 14.26
C ASP A 28 -14.12 23.82 13.30
N LEU A 29 -13.52 24.96 12.91
CA LEU A 29 -12.35 24.96 12.05
C LEU A 29 -11.14 24.33 12.77
N LEU A 30 -10.96 24.60 14.07
CA LEU A 30 -9.89 23.94 14.85
C LEU A 30 -10.11 22.43 14.95
N GLN A 31 -11.36 21.96 15.01
CA GLN A 31 -11.67 20.53 14.96
C GLN A 31 -11.34 19.93 13.59
N ILE A 32 -11.69 20.62 12.49
CA ILE A 32 -11.33 20.20 11.13
C ILE A 32 -9.81 20.16 10.97
N GLU A 33 -9.07 21.15 11.47
CA GLU A 33 -7.59 21.18 11.42
C GLU A 33 -6.98 19.92 12.05
N ARG A 34 -7.43 19.56 13.26
CA ARG A 34 -6.97 18.36 13.97
C ARG A 34 -7.30 17.08 13.19
N ARG A 35 -8.51 16.98 12.66
CA ARG A 35 -8.96 15.80 11.89
C ARG A 35 -8.17 15.66 10.60
N MET A 36 -7.97 16.76 9.88
CA MET A 36 -7.22 16.81 8.64
C MET A 36 -5.76 16.35 8.83
N GLU A 37 -5.08 16.78 9.90
CA GLU A 37 -3.72 16.31 10.20
C GLU A 37 -3.67 14.82 10.51
N MET A 38 -4.67 14.29 11.23
CA MET A 38 -4.79 12.85 11.47
C MET A 38 -5.01 12.08 10.16
N VAL A 39 -5.90 12.55 9.28
CA VAL A 39 -6.14 11.95 7.97
C VAL A 39 -4.86 11.94 7.14
N ARG A 40 -4.06 13.00 7.17
CA ARG A 40 -2.77 13.06 6.47
C ARG A 40 -1.83 11.94 6.92
N VAL A 41 -1.61 11.83 8.23
CA VAL A 41 -0.67 10.85 8.80
C VAL A 41 -1.14 9.42 8.53
N VAL A 42 -2.43 9.15 8.75
CA VAL A 42 -3.00 7.81 8.52
C VAL A 42 -2.92 7.45 7.03
N SER A 43 -3.35 8.34 6.14
CA SER A 43 -3.32 8.10 4.69
C SER A 43 -1.89 7.85 4.19
N HIS A 44 -0.92 8.65 4.63
CA HIS A 44 0.49 8.45 4.30
C HIS A 44 1.01 7.08 4.78
N ASN A 45 0.72 6.71 6.03
CA ASN A 45 1.17 5.45 6.59
C ASN A 45 0.52 4.25 5.88
N THR A 46 -0.79 4.30 5.64
CA THR A 46 -1.51 3.27 4.89
C THR A 46 -0.94 3.14 3.49
N HIS A 47 -0.77 4.25 2.76
CA HIS A 47 -0.19 4.26 1.42
C HIS A 47 1.17 3.53 1.42
N LYS A 48 2.09 3.89 2.33
CA LYS A 48 3.40 3.23 2.42
C LYS A 48 3.31 1.73 2.71
N ARG A 49 2.37 1.29 3.55
CA ARG A 49 2.18 -0.14 3.84
C ARG A 49 1.60 -0.88 2.63
N MET A 50 0.59 -0.31 1.97
CA MET A 50 0.02 -0.89 0.77
C MET A 50 1.03 -1.01 -0.37
N VAL A 51 1.92 -0.03 -0.54
CA VAL A 51 3.05 -0.11 -1.49
C VAL A 51 3.89 -1.35 -1.26
N THR A 52 4.16 -1.73 0.00
CA THR A 52 4.94 -2.94 0.32
C THR A 52 4.19 -4.25 0.05
N CYS A 53 2.87 -4.18 -0.14
CA CYS A 53 2.03 -5.30 -0.53
C CYS A 53 1.99 -5.50 -2.05
N LEU A 54 2.63 -4.66 -2.86
CA LEU A 54 2.71 -4.89 -4.31
C LEU A 54 4.05 -5.57 -4.64
N GLN A 55 4.00 -6.57 -5.52
CA GLN A 55 5.17 -7.33 -5.99
C GLN A 55 5.85 -6.63 -7.17
N GLY A 56 5.11 -5.83 -7.95
CA GLY A 56 5.65 -4.97 -8.99
C GLY A 56 6.31 -3.71 -8.45
N HIS A 57 7.39 -3.25 -9.09
CA HIS A 57 7.95 -1.93 -8.81
C HIS A 57 6.97 -0.83 -9.25
N ILE A 58 6.38 -0.14 -8.29
CA ILE A 58 5.47 1.00 -8.47
C ILE A 58 6.16 2.11 -9.29
N GLY A 59 5.42 2.74 -10.21
CA GLY A 59 5.93 3.80 -11.09
C GLY A 59 6.78 3.31 -12.28
N THR A 60 6.91 1.99 -12.50
CA THR A 60 7.55 1.44 -13.71
C THR A 60 6.51 1.04 -14.76
N ASP A 61 6.91 1.10 -16.04
CA ASP A 61 6.07 0.70 -17.18
C ASP A 61 5.45 -0.70 -16.99
N ALA A 62 4.16 -0.86 -17.29
CA ALA A 62 3.40 -2.07 -17.02
C ALA A 62 4.03 -3.31 -17.69
N GLU A 63 4.58 -3.13 -18.89
CA GLU A 63 5.29 -4.16 -19.65
C GLU A 63 6.58 -4.63 -18.93
N LYS A 64 7.28 -3.71 -18.27
CA LYS A 64 8.48 -4.00 -17.47
C LYS A 64 8.14 -4.63 -16.12
N ARG A 65 6.97 -4.33 -15.55
CA ARG A 65 6.46 -4.99 -14.34
C ARG A 65 6.07 -6.43 -14.61
N HIS A 66 5.37 -6.69 -15.71
CA HIS A 66 4.95 -8.05 -16.08
C HIS A 66 6.12 -9.03 -16.12
N LYS A 67 7.22 -8.64 -16.76
CA LYS A 67 8.43 -9.47 -16.90
C LYS A 67 9.22 -9.66 -15.60
N LYS A 68 8.97 -8.84 -14.57
CA LYS A 68 9.67 -8.90 -13.27
C LYS A 68 8.88 -9.63 -12.19
N LEU A 69 7.61 -9.95 -12.43
CA LEU A 69 6.81 -10.72 -11.47
C LEU A 69 7.42 -12.12 -11.31
N PRO A 70 7.65 -12.59 -10.07
CA PRO A 70 8.14 -13.95 -9.81
C PRO A 70 7.27 -15.03 -10.47
N LEU A 71 5.97 -14.76 -10.61
CA LEU A 71 5.01 -15.67 -11.23
C LEU A 71 5.25 -15.83 -12.74
N THR A 72 5.62 -14.75 -13.44
CA THR A 72 6.00 -14.79 -14.87
C THR A 72 7.30 -15.59 -15.06
N ALA A 73 8.27 -15.42 -14.16
CA ALA A 73 9.50 -16.20 -14.17
C ALA A 73 9.23 -17.70 -13.92
N LEU A 74 8.31 -18.03 -12.99
CA LEU A 74 7.89 -19.41 -12.75
C LEU A 74 7.23 -20.01 -14.00
N SER A 75 6.29 -19.30 -14.60
CA SER A 75 5.64 -19.69 -15.85
C SER A 75 6.66 -20.05 -16.93
N GLN A 76 7.63 -19.16 -17.20
CA GLN A 76 8.66 -19.40 -18.21
C GLN A 76 9.49 -20.65 -17.90
N ALA A 77 9.92 -20.82 -16.64
CA ALA A 77 10.69 -22.00 -16.24
C ALA A 77 9.90 -23.31 -16.40
N MET A 78 8.59 -23.28 -16.17
CA MET A 78 7.71 -24.43 -16.35
C MET A 78 7.51 -24.78 -17.83
N VAL A 79 7.27 -23.78 -18.68
CA VAL A 79 7.12 -23.99 -20.13
C VAL A 79 8.44 -24.51 -20.72
N ASP A 80 9.57 -23.87 -20.41
CA ASP A 80 10.89 -24.28 -20.92
C ASP A 80 11.28 -25.69 -20.44
N GLY A 81 11.00 -26.01 -19.17
CA GLY A 81 11.23 -27.35 -18.62
C GLY A 81 10.32 -28.40 -19.25
N GLY A 82 9.06 -28.03 -19.54
CA GLY A 82 8.11 -28.89 -20.23
C GLY A 82 8.57 -29.27 -21.63
N SER A 83 9.00 -28.27 -22.41
CA SER A 83 9.53 -28.49 -23.76
C SER A 83 10.83 -29.30 -23.78
N GLN A 84 11.70 -29.15 -22.77
CA GLN A 84 12.92 -29.96 -22.64
C GLN A 84 12.62 -31.45 -22.34
N LEU A 85 11.55 -31.73 -21.60
CA LEU A 85 11.13 -33.10 -21.27
C LEU A 85 10.48 -33.82 -22.47
N GLY A 86 10.07 -33.06 -23.49
CA GLY A 86 9.48 -33.56 -24.73
C GLY A 86 7.98 -33.86 -24.63
N GLU A 87 7.29 -33.77 -25.78
CA GLU A 87 5.82 -33.86 -25.87
C GLU A 87 5.25 -35.21 -25.42
N GLU A 88 6.05 -36.28 -25.40
CA GLU A 88 5.62 -37.61 -24.94
C GLU A 88 5.62 -37.76 -23.41
N SER A 89 6.24 -36.82 -22.70
CA SER A 89 6.34 -36.84 -21.25
C SER A 89 5.06 -36.29 -20.60
N LEU A 90 4.40 -37.09 -19.75
CA LEU A 90 3.25 -36.61 -18.96
C LEU A 90 3.65 -35.40 -18.12
N ILE A 91 4.82 -35.45 -17.46
CA ILE A 91 5.31 -34.34 -16.65
C ILE A 91 5.61 -33.11 -17.54
N GLY A 92 6.12 -33.31 -18.76
CA GLY A 92 6.34 -32.22 -19.72
C GLY A 92 5.04 -31.52 -20.10
N LYS A 93 4.03 -32.29 -20.54
CA LYS A 93 2.68 -31.78 -20.84
C LYS A 93 2.02 -31.08 -19.65
N MET A 94 2.18 -31.61 -18.43
CA MET A 94 1.66 -30.97 -17.21
C MET A 94 2.38 -29.67 -16.89
N MET A 95 3.70 -29.61 -17.06
CA MET A 95 4.46 -28.38 -16.85
C MET A 95 4.06 -27.29 -17.84
N GLU A 96 3.82 -27.62 -19.11
CA GLU A 96 3.35 -26.65 -20.12
C GLU A 96 1.95 -26.10 -19.77
N VAL A 97 0.98 -26.97 -19.46
CA VAL A 97 -0.39 -26.56 -19.09
C VAL A 97 -0.40 -25.69 -17.83
N CYS A 98 0.38 -26.07 -16.81
CA CYS A 98 0.50 -25.29 -15.59
C CYS A 98 1.25 -23.97 -15.83
N GLY A 99 2.31 -23.96 -16.65
CA GLY A 99 3.05 -22.75 -16.99
C GLY A 99 2.15 -21.69 -17.65
N GLU A 100 1.33 -22.10 -18.63
CA GLU A 100 0.35 -21.20 -19.26
C GLU A 100 -0.72 -20.69 -18.26
N ALA A 101 -1.11 -21.52 -17.29
CA ALA A 101 -2.01 -21.08 -16.21
C ALA A 101 -1.36 -20.04 -15.30
N GLU A 102 -0.11 -20.27 -14.89
CA GLU A 102 0.67 -19.32 -14.08
C GLU A 102 0.91 -18.01 -14.83
N ASN A 103 1.10 -18.04 -16.16
CA ASN A 103 1.21 -16.83 -16.98
C ASN A 103 -0.06 -15.98 -16.96
N ARG A 104 -1.22 -16.64 -17.07
CA ARG A 104 -2.53 -15.98 -16.98
C ARG A 104 -2.76 -15.40 -15.59
N LEU A 105 -2.40 -16.13 -14.52
CA LEU A 105 -2.45 -15.61 -13.15
C LEU A 105 -1.51 -14.41 -12.94
N ALA A 106 -0.33 -14.41 -13.56
CA ALA A 106 0.59 -13.27 -13.51
C ALA A 106 0.01 -12.03 -14.19
N SER A 107 -0.78 -12.23 -15.26
CA SER A 107 -1.50 -11.14 -15.94
C SER A 107 -2.61 -10.56 -15.05
N GLU A 108 -3.40 -11.41 -14.39
CA GLU A 108 -4.43 -10.98 -13.43
C GLU A 108 -3.83 -10.22 -12.25
N LEU A 109 -2.70 -10.69 -11.71
CA LEU A 109 -1.97 -10.00 -10.63
C LEU A 109 -1.49 -8.63 -11.08
N LEU A 110 -0.89 -8.51 -12.27
CA LEU A 110 -0.43 -7.23 -12.78
C LEU A 110 -1.58 -6.24 -12.94
N GLN A 111 -2.71 -6.67 -13.51
CA GLN A 111 -3.88 -5.80 -13.68
C GLN A 111 -4.40 -5.30 -12.33
N HIS A 112 -4.46 -6.18 -11.34
CA HIS A 112 -4.82 -5.81 -9.97
C HIS A 112 -3.86 -4.76 -9.39
N GLU A 113 -2.55 -4.96 -9.48
CA GLU A 113 -1.57 -4.01 -8.94
C GLU A 113 -1.64 -2.65 -9.64
N VAL A 114 -1.82 -2.61 -10.96
CA VAL A 114 -2.01 -1.36 -11.73
C VAL A 114 -3.28 -0.64 -11.30
N GLN A 115 -4.38 -1.38 -11.07
CA GLN A 115 -5.63 -0.81 -10.61
C GLN A 115 -5.50 -0.21 -9.21
N ILE A 116 -4.89 -0.94 -8.26
CA ILE A 116 -4.64 -0.44 -6.90
C ILE A 116 -3.74 0.79 -6.91
N GLU A 117 -2.69 0.80 -7.73
CA GLU A 117 -1.80 1.95 -7.90
C GLU A 117 -2.60 3.20 -8.31
N LYS A 118 -3.34 3.11 -9.42
CA LYS A 118 -4.04 4.25 -10.00
C LYS A 118 -5.24 4.72 -9.19
N ASP A 119 -6.06 3.79 -8.71
CA ASP A 119 -7.38 4.13 -8.18
C ASP A 119 -7.37 4.30 -6.65
N VAL A 120 -6.30 3.88 -5.97
CA VAL A 120 -6.20 3.94 -4.51
C VAL A 120 -4.90 4.61 -4.05
N LEU A 121 -3.73 4.15 -4.52
CA LEU A 121 -2.45 4.69 -4.04
C LEU A 121 -2.23 6.13 -4.50
N ASP A 122 -2.40 6.42 -5.79
CA ASP A 122 -2.20 7.77 -6.34
C ASP A 122 -3.11 8.81 -5.65
N PRO A 123 -4.44 8.58 -5.49
CA PRO A 123 -5.30 9.51 -4.77
C PRO A 123 -4.95 9.67 -3.29
N LEU A 124 -4.58 8.60 -2.58
CA LEU A 124 -4.15 8.68 -1.18
C LEU A 124 -2.84 9.47 -1.02
N ASN A 125 -1.90 9.27 -1.95
CA ASN A 125 -0.63 10.00 -1.96
C ASN A 125 -0.84 11.49 -2.29
N GLN A 126 -1.68 11.80 -3.28
CA GLN A 126 -2.08 13.17 -3.61
C GLN A 126 -2.71 13.87 -2.39
N LEU A 127 -3.61 13.19 -1.69
CA LEU A 127 -4.25 13.71 -0.49
C LEU A 127 -3.23 14.03 0.62
N ALA A 128 -2.33 13.08 0.89
CA ALA A 128 -1.39 13.16 2.01
C ALA A 128 -0.18 14.10 1.76
N GLU A 129 0.32 14.15 0.53
CA GLU A 129 1.55 14.86 0.17
C GLU A 129 1.31 16.21 -0.50
N VAL A 130 0.11 16.47 -1.02
CA VAL A 130 -0.17 17.70 -1.78
C VAL A 130 -1.36 18.46 -1.19
N ASP A 131 -2.54 17.86 -1.17
CA ASP A 131 -3.78 18.59 -0.86
C ASP A 131 -3.79 19.09 0.59
N ILE A 132 -3.58 18.20 1.56
CA ILE A 132 -3.55 18.58 2.97
C ILE A 132 -2.36 19.52 3.28
N PRO A 133 -1.11 19.24 2.84
CA PRO A 133 0.01 20.14 3.05
C PRO A 133 -0.19 21.56 2.50
N ASN A 134 -0.91 21.72 1.38
CA ASN A 134 -1.25 23.02 0.83
C ASN A 134 -2.17 23.84 1.75
N ILE A 135 -3.21 23.21 2.32
CA ILE A 135 -4.09 23.84 3.30
C ILE A 135 -3.30 24.22 4.57
N LEU A 136 -2.45 23.32 5.05
CA LEU A 136 -1.57 23.59 6.21
C LEU A 136 -0.57 24.73 5.95
N LYS A 137 -0.13 24.92 4.70
CA LYS A 137 0.72 26.05 4.31
C LYS A 137 -0.04 27.37 4.42
N GLN A 138 -1.29 27.42 3.95
CA GLN A 138 -2.15 28.59 4.14
C GLN A 138 -2.41 28.88 5.62
N ARG A 139 -2.61 27.83 6.44
CA ARG A 139 -2.73 27.96 7.90
C ARG A 139 -1.53 28.65 8.55
N LYS A 140 -0.31 28.32 8.09
CA LYS A 140 0.94 28.98 8.53
C LYS A 140 1.02 30.43 8.01
N GLN A 141 0.58 30.67 6.78
CA GLN A 141 0.51 32.03 6.22
C GLN A 141 -0.44 32.92 7.02
N LEU A 142 -1.61 32.42 7.40
CA LEU A 142 -2.55 33.13 8.25
C LEU A 142 -1.91 33.50 9.59
N ALA A 143 -1.21 32.57 10.24
CA ALA A 143 -0.50 32.85 11.50
C ALA A 143 0.52 33.99 11.36
N ARG A 144 1.20 34.11 10.21
CA ARG A 144 2.11 35.22 9.92
C ARG A 144 1.36 36.54 9.71
N LEU A 145 0.28 36.54 8.94
CA LEU A 145 -0.51 37.75 8.68
C LEU A 145 -1.16 38.31 9.95
N VAL A 146 -1.55 37.45 10.89
CA VAL A 146 -2.02 37.87 12.22
C VAL A 146 -0.94 38.63 12.98
N LEU A 147 0.30 38.14 12.98
CA LEU A 147 1.43 38.85 13.61
C LEU A 147 1.73 40.19 12.92
N ASP A 148 1.64 40.25 11.59
CA ASP A 148 1.84 41.47 10.82
C ASP A 148 0.75 42.51 11.14
N TYR A 149 -0.52 42.08 11.24
CA TYR A 149 -1.65 42.91 11.66
C TYR A 149 -1.48 43.42 13.10
N ASP A 150 -1.18 42.54 14.05
CA ASP A 150 -0.97 42.91 15.46
C ASP A 150 0.17 43.92 15.61
N SER A 151 1.25 43.75 14.84
CA SER A 151 2.39 44.67 14.78
C SER A 151 2.01 46.03 14.21
N ALA A 152 1.28 46.08 13.08
CA ALA A 152 0.77 47.32 12.51
C ALA A 152 -0.14 48.05 13.51
N ARG A 153 -1.08 47.31 14.13
CA ARG A 153 -2.02 47.85 15.11
C ARG A 153 -1.31 48.41 16.34
N ALA A 154 -0.29 47.73 16.85
CA ALA A 154 0.51 48.22 17.96
C ALA A 154 1.26 49.52 17.63
N ARG A 155 1.85 49.63 16.42
CA ARG A 155 2.52 50.85 15.94
C ARG A 155 1.53 52.02 15.82
N TRP A 156 0.35 51.78 15.26
CA TRP A 156 -0.71 52.78 15.15
C TRP A 156 -1.21 53.26 16.52
N LEU A 157 -1.46 52.34 17.46
CA LEU A 157 -1.87 52.69 18.83
C LEU A 157 -0.82 53.52 19.55
N GLN A 158 0.46 53.23 19.35
CA GLN A 158 1.57 54.01 19.92
C GLN A 158 1.62 55.42 19.33
N ALA A 159 1.48 55.56 18.01
CA ALA A 159 1.43 56.87 17.35
C ALA A 159 0.22 57.68 17.83
N THR A 160 -0.95 57.06 17.96
CA THR A 160 -2.18 57.71 18.44
C THR A 160 -2.05 58.22 19.87
N LYS A 161 -1.44 57.43 20.77
CA LYS A 161 -1.14 57.88 22.15
C LYS A 161 -0.19 59.08 22.18
N SER A 162 0.77 59.15 21.26
CA SER A 162 1.72 60.27 21.19
C SER A 162 1.09 61.60 20.74
N ILE A 163 -0.01 61.56 19.97
CA ILE A 163 -0.80 62.75 19.60
C ILE A 163 -1.42 63.39 20.85
N ILE A 164 -1.92 62.58 21.78
CA ILE A 164 -2.63 63.03 22.98
C ILE A 164 -1.69 63.76 23.98
N SER A 165 -0.39 63.46 23.96
CA SER A 165 0.60 64.02 24.90
C SER A 165 1.55 65.06 24.31
N GLY A 166 1.42 65.42 23.02
CA GLY A 166 2.39 66.26 22.31
C GLY A 166 1.88 67.63 21.87
N THR A 167 2.76 68.64 21.87
CA THR A 167 2.50 70.03 21.43
C THR A 167 2.53 70.24 19.91
N ASN A 168 2.96 69.25 19.11
CA ASN A 168 3.03 69.32 17.64
C ASN A 168 2.01 68.39 16.97
N THR A 169 0.72 68.75 17.08
CA THR A 169 -0.42 67.87 16.80
C THR A 169 -0.57 67.50 15.31
N GLN A 170 -0.37 68.43 14.38
CA GLN A 170 -0.62 68.20 12.94
C GLN A 170 0.27 67.11 12.31
N ALA A 171 1.59 67.16 12.55
CA ALA A 171 2.52 66.18 11.99
C ALA A 171 2.34 64.78 12.60
N LEU A 172 1.93 64.72 13.89
CA LEU A 172 1.64 63.46 14.57
C LEU A 172 0.32 62.84 14.07
N THR A 173 -0.68 63.66 13.75
CA THR A 173 -1.94 63.22 13.12
C THR A 173 -1.70 62.60 11.75
N ALA A 174 -0.99 63.27 10.85
CA ALA A 174 -0.69 62.73 9.52
C ALA A 174 0.07 61.39 9.58
N LYS A 175 0.99 61.23 10.54
CA LYS A 175 1.70 59.97 10.77
C LYS A 175 0.77 58.86 11.29
N ALA A 176 -0.18 59.18 12.16
CA ALA A 176 -1.15 58.20 12.62
C ALA A 176 -2.14 57.79 11.54
N ASP A 177 -2.51 58.69 10.63
CA ASP A 177 -3.38 58.37 9.48
C ASP A 177 -2.68 57.41 8.52
N LEU A 178 -1.40 57.64 8.17
CA LEU A 178 -0.62 56.69 7.36
C LEU A 178 -0.50 55.31 8.02
N LEU A 179 -0.24 55.27 9.34
CA LEU A 179 -0.19 54.00 10.08
C LEU A 179 -1.55 53.32 10.16
N LYS A 180 -2.66 54.07 10.08
CA LYS A 180 -4.00 53.52 10.03
C LYS A 180 -4.24 52.81 8.70
N GLU A 181 -3.82 53.42 7.59
CA GLU A 181 -3.87 52.78 6.26
C GLU A 181 -3.08 51.46 6.24
N GLU A 182 -1.88 51.41 6.86
CA GLU A 182 -1.11 50.16 7.00
C GLU A 182 -1.85 49.09 7.83
N VAL A 183 -2.57 49.50 8.89
CA VAL A 183 -3.38 48.58 9.71
C VAL A 183 -4.54 48.02 8.89
N ASP A 184 -5.24 48.88 8.15
CA ASP A 184 -6.38 48.49 7.32
C ASP A 184 -5.93 47.55 6.18
N GLU A 185 -4.77 47.81 5.56
CA GLU A 185 -4.19 46.91 4.56
C GLU A 185 -3.79 45.55 5.15
N ALA A 186 -3.16 45.52 6.32
CA ALA A 186 -2.80 44.29 7.01
C ALA A 186 -4.03 43.48 7.44
N MET A 187 -5.08 44.17 7.92
CA MET A 187 -6.37 43.58 8.27
C MET A 187 -7.01 42.90 7.06
N ASN A 188 -7.10 43.61 5.93
CA ASN A 188 -7.70 43.09 4.70
C ASN A 188 -6.97 41.83 4.21
N LYS A 189 -5.64 41.83 4.20
CA LYS A 189 -4.84 40.64 3.81
C LYS A 189 -5.08 39.45 4.74
N MET A 190 -5.16 39.69 6.04
CA MET A 190 -5.42 38.66 7.03
C MET A 190 -6.82 38.05 6.87
N GLU A 191 -7.87 38.87 6.77
CA GLU A 191 -9.25 38.36 6.61
C GLU A 191 -9.42 37.60 5.30
N LEU A 192 -8.85 38.07 4.19
CA LEU A 192 -8.88 37.33 2.91
C LEU A 192 -8.21 35.94 3.04
N CYS A 193 -7.07 35.86 3.72
CA CYS A 193 -6.39 34.60 3.95
C CYS A 193 -7.19 33.66 4.87
N LYS A 194 -7.89 34.22 5.85
CA LYS A 194 -8.74 33.47 6.79
C LYS A 194 -9.97 32.90 6.09
N ASP A 195 -10.66 33.70 5.28
CA ASP A 195 -11.84 33.26 4.53
C ASP A 195 -11.48 32.17 3.52
N GLN A 196 -10.37 32.33 2.81
CA GLN A 196 -9.86 31.31 1.88
C GLN A 196 -9.51 30.01 2.61
N LEU A 197 -8.79 30.10 3.74
CA LEU A 197 -8.45 28.92 4.54
C LEU A 197 -9.71 28.21 5.05
N ALA A 198 -10.70 28.96 5.53
CA ALA A 198 -11.96 28.39 5.99
C ALA A 198 -12.69 27.66 4.85
N ALA A 199 -12.77 28.27 3.67
CA ALA A 199 -13.35 27.66 2.48
C ALA A 199 -12.66 26.34 2.11
N ASP A 200 -11.31 26.34 2.11
CA ASP A 200 -10.53 25.14 1.78
C ASP A 200 -10.69 24.04 2.83
N MET A 201 -10.75 24.39 4.12
CA MET A 201 -10.97 23.44 5.21
C MET A 201 -12.38 22.82 5.18
N TYR A 202 -13.42 23.62 4.91
CA TYR A 202 -14.77 23.08 4.75
C TYR A 202 -14.90 22.23 3.48
N SER A 203 -14.25 22.63 2.39
CA SER A 203 -14.18 21.85 1.15
C SER A 203 -13.53 20.48 1.40
N PHE A 204 -12.39 20.44 2.09
CA PHE A 204 -11.76 19.19 2.52
C PHE A 204 -12.72 18.32 3.34
N PHE A 205 -13.35 18.90 4.37
CA PHE A 205 -14.26 18.17 5.24
C PHE A 205 -15.47 17.59 4.48
N SER A 206 -16.01 18.34 3.51
CA SER A 206 -17.14 17.89 2.69
C SER A 206 -16.83 16.67 1.82
N LYS A 207 -15.55 16.45 1.47
CA LYS A 207 -15.08 15.34 0.63
C LYS A 207 -14.64 14.12 1.42
N GLU A 208 -14.82 14.12 2.74
CA GLU A 208 -14.39 13.01 3.60
C GLU A 208 -15.00 11.67 3.17
N GLY A 209 -16.26 11.66 2.73
CA GLY A 209 -16.90 10.46 2.20
C GLY A 209 -16.22 9.91 0.95
N ASP A 210 -15.68 10.78 0.09
CA ASP A 210 -14.94 10.38 -1.11
C ASP A 210 -13.57 9.80 -0.75
N TYR A 211 -12.89 10.34 0.26
CA TYR A 211 -11.63 9.76 0.76
C TYR A 211 -11.86 8.37 1.38
N ALA A 212 -12.97 8.19 2.09
CA ALA A 212 -13.34 6.89 2.65
C ALA A 212 -13.60 5.82 1.56
N ARG A 213 -14.06 6.23 0.38
CA ARG A 213 -14.32 5.31 -0.74
C ARG A 213 -13.07 4.65 -1.29
N TYR A 214 -11.88 5.24 -1.14
CA TYR A 214 -10.63 4.61 -1.56
C TYR A 214 -10.41 3.24 -0.88
N TYR A 215 -10.83 3.10 0.39
CA TYR A 215 -10.74 1.83 1.11
C TYR A 215 -11.78 0.80 0.65
N VAL A 216 -12.94 1.26 0.19
CA VAL A 216 -13.94 0.38 -0.44
C VAL A 216 -13.40 -0.14 -1.77
N MET A 217 -12.88 0.77 -2.61
CA MET A 217 -12.30 0.43 -3.90
C MET A 217 -11.13 -0.55 -3.77
N LEU A 218 -10.30 -0.42 -2.74
CA LEU A 218 -9.25 -1.39 -2.41
C LEU A 218 -9.82 -2.81 -2.24
N LEU A 219 -10.84 -2.97 -1.40
CA LEU A 219 -11.43 -4.28 -1.12
C LEU A 219 -12.19 -4.84 -2.34
N GLU A 220 -12.86 -3.99 -3.10
CA GLU A 220 -13.55 -4.40 -4.33
C GLU A 220 -12.55 -4.90 -5.39
N ALA A 221 -11.46 -4.18 -5.61
CA ALA A 221 -10.40 -4.57 -6.54
C ALA A 221 -9.70 -5.88 -6.10
N GLN A 222 -9.49 -6.07 -4.79
CA GLN A 222 -8.97 -7.34 -4.26
C GLN A 222 -9.94 -8.50 -4.47
N ALA A 223 -11.22 -8.30 -4.19
CA ALA A 223 -12.23 -9.34 -4.38
C ALA A 223 -12.38 -9.74 -5.86
N ASP A 224 -12.33 -8.76 -6.76
CA ASP A 224 -12.38 -9.00 -8.21
C ASP A 224 -11.16 -9.78 -8.71
N TYR A 225 -9.95 -9.38 -8.29
CA TYR A 225 -8.71 -10.09 -8.60
C TYR A 225 -8.76 -11.57 -8.18
N HIS A 226 -9.17 -11.85 -6.94
CA HIS A 226 -9.26 -13.21 -6.45
C HIS A 226 -10.30 -14.04 -7.21
N ARG A 227 -11.45 -13.44 -7.58
CA ARG A 227 -12.48 -14.10 -8.39
C ARG A 227 -11.96 -14.45 -9.79
N LYS A 228 -11.25 -13.53 -10.45
CA LYS A 228 -10.66 -13.76 -11.78
C LYS A 228 -9.57 -14.84 -11.72
N SER A 229 -8.70 -14.78 -10.72
CA SER A 229 -7.67 -15.81 -10.50
C SER A 229 -8.26 -17.20 -10.26
N LEU A 230 -9.34 -17.29 -9.46
CA LEU A 230 -10.05 -18.55 -9.26
C LEU A 230 -10.65 -19.08 -10.58
N THR A 231 -11.24 -18.19 -11.39
CA THR A 231 -11.79 -18.55 -12.72
C THR A 231 -10.71 -19.13 -13.63
N VAL A 232 -9.50 -18.57 -13.62
CA VAL A 232 -8.34 -19.11 -14.36
C VAL A 232 -8.02 -20.53 -13.89
N LEU A 233 -7.90 -20.75 -12.58
CA LEU A 233 -7.60 -22.06 -12.01
C LEU A 233 -8.68 -23.10 -12.33
N GLU A 234 -9.95 -22.76 -12.14
CA GLU A 234 -11.09 -23.64 -12.44
C GLU A 234 -11.16 -24.03 -13.92
N SER A 235 -10.71 -23.15 -14.83
CA SER A 235 -10.64 -23.48 -16.26
C SER A 235 -9.56 -24.51 -16.61
N VAL A 236 -8.49 -24.60 -15.82
CA VAL A 236 -7.31 -25.43 -16.13
C VAL A 236 -7.37 -26.79 -15.42
N LEU A 237 -7.95 -26.85 -14.21
CA LEU A 237 -8.03 -28.08 -13.41
C LEU A 237 -8.63 -29.28 -14.16
N PRO A 238 -9.72 -29.16 -14.95
CA PRO A 238 -10.27 -30.28 -15.71
C PRO A 238 -9.29 -30.83 -16.75
N THR A 239 -8.50 -29.95 -17.38
CA THR A 239 -7.47 -30.33 -18.37
C THR A 239 -6.37 -31.15 -17.70
N ILE A 240 -5.91 -30.72 -16.52
CA ILE A 240 -4.90 -31.44 -15.72
C ILE A 240 -5.41 -32.83 -15.33
N GLN A 241 -6.65 -32.92 -14.84
CA GLN A 241 -7.27 -34.19 -14.44
C GLN A 241 -7.41 -35.16 -15.62
N ALA A 242 -7.91 -34.66 -16.76
CA ALA A 242 -8.07 -35.48 -17.96
C ALA A 242 -6.75 -36.05 -18.49
N GLN A 243 -5.63 -35.33 -18.34
CA GLN A 243 -4.32 -35.84 -18.74
C GLN A 243 -3.75 -36.87 -17.76
N GLN A 244 -4.06 -36.78 -16.46
CA GLN A 244 -3.70 -37.80 -15.48
C GLN A 244 -4.45 -39.11 -15.74
N ASP A 245 -5.76 -39.05 -16.02
CA ASP A 245 -6.59 -40.23 -16.28
C ASP A 245 -6.22 -40.97 -17.56
N ARG A 246 -5.59 -40.28 -18.52
CA ARG A 246 -5.09 -40.87 -19.78
C ARG A 246 -3.86 -41.76 -19.61
N VAL A 247 -3.13 -41.64 -18.50
CA VAL A 247 -2.03 -42.57 -18.21
C VAL A 247 -2.64 -43.77 -17.50
N PRO A 248 -2.70 -44.96 -18.14
CA PRO A 248 -3.13 -46.16 -17.44
C PRO A 248 -2.24 -46.26 -16.19
N ARG A 249 -2.85 -46.38 -15.00
CA ARG A 249 -2.12 -46.70 -13.78
C ARG A 249 -1.12 -47.79 -14.16
N ARG A 250 0.18 -47.49 -14.05
CA ARG A 250 1.28 -48.37 -14.46
C ARG A 250 1.31 -49.59 -13.53
N VAL A 251 0.30 -50.45 -13.60
CA VAL A 251 0.21 -51.76 -12.94
C VAL A 251 0.55 -52.90 -13.90
N GLU A 252 0.69 -52.62 -15.21
CA GLU A 252 0.95 -53.65 -16.20
C GLU A 252 2.45 -53.93 -16.44
N TRP A 253 3.35 -52.99 -16.16
CA TRP A 253 4.78 -53.20 -16.36
C TRP A 253 5.37 -54.21 -15.36
N SER A 254 4.73 -54.40 -14.20
CA SER A 254 5.09 -55.44 -13.24
C SER A 254 4.52 -56.81 -13.59
N ALA A 255 3.36 -56.89 -14.25
CA ALA A 255 2.73 -58.16 -14.59
C ALA A 255 3.47 -58.87 -15.73
N THR A 256 3.81 -58.14 -16.79
CA THR A 256 4.46 -58.70 -17.98
C THR A 256 5.94 -59.04 -17.72
N ALA A 257 6.62 -58.26 -16.87
CA ALA A 257 8.01 -58.53 -16.47
C ALA A 257 8.15 -59.74 -15.52
N MET A 258 7.09 -60.12 -14.78
CA MET A 258 7.08 -61.34 -13.95
C MET A 258 6.80 -62.61 -14.76
N GLN A 259 6.00 -62.55 -15.82
CA GLN A 259 5.67 -63.74 -16.63
C GLN A 259 6.82 -64.21 -17.53
N GLN A 260 7.73 -63.32 -17.96
CA GLN A 260 8.87 -63.71 -18.79
C GLN A 260 10.03 -64.38 -18.02
N LYS A 261 10.11 -64.23 -16.70
CA LYS A 261 11.16 -64.89 -15.89
C LYS A 261 10.84 -66.34 -15.52
N HIS A 262 9.59 -66.79 -15.66
CA HIS A 262 9.18 -68.15 -15.27
C HIS A 262 9.16 -69.18 -16.40
N ALA A 263 9.49 -68.81 -17.65
CA ALA A 263 9.38 -69.68 -18.81
C ALA A 263 10.70 -70.30 -19.33
N VAL A 264 11.83 -70.16 -18.63
CA VAL A 264 13.12 -70.73 -19.07
C VAL A 264 13.65 -71.78 -18.09
N HIS A 265 13.50 -73.05 -18.50
CA HIS A 265 14.13 -74.30 -18.07
C HIS A 265 13.85 -74.92 -16.68
N PRO A 266 13.27 -76.15 -16.63
CA PRO A 266 13.32 -77.03 -15.48
C PRO A 266 14.53 -77.97 -15.55
N GLY A 267 15.41 -77.92 -14.54
CA GLY A 267 16.35 -79.00 -14.26
C GLY A 267 17.77 -78.55 -13.94
N LEU A 268 18.14 -78.60 -12.65
CA LEU A 268 19.32 -79.29 -12.11
C LEU A 268 19.50 -78.95 -10.61
N LYS A 269 20.10 -79.90 -9.90
CA LYS A 269 20.06 -80.12 -8.46
C LYS A 269 20.91 -79.13 -7.64
N LYS A 270 20.46 -78.91 -6.38
CA LYS A 270 21.18 -78.53 -5.14
C LYS A 270 22.66 -78.13 -5.27
N GLN A 271 23.03 -76.93 -4.79
CA GLN A 271 24.05 -76.80 -3.71
C GLN A 271 24.00 -75.44 -3.01
N LYS A 272 24.16 -75.50 -1.69
CA LYS A 272 24.09 -74.43 -0.70
C LYS A 272 25.39 -73.61 -0.74
N ASN A 273 25.33 -72.30 -0.93
CA ASN A 273 26.38 -71.41 -0.41
C ASN A 273 25.81 -70.05 0.02
N ARG A 274 26.08 -69.70 1.27
CA ARG A 274 25.72 -68.41 1.88
C ARG A 274 26.60 -67.32 1.27
N ARG A 275 25.98 -66.27 0.74
CA ARG A 275 26.56 -64.92 0.77
C ARG A 275 25.39 -63.94 0.91
N ASN A 276 25.41 -63.20 2.02
CA ASN A 276 24.49 -62.10 2.31
C ASN A 276 24.62 -61.06 1.20
N VAL A 277 23.57 -60.89 0.42
CA VAL A 277 23.31 -59.65 -0.30
C VAL A 277 22.03 -59.11 0.30
N VAL A 278 22.14 -57.96 0.96
CA VAL A 278 21.01 -57.23 1.51
C VAL A 278 20.24 -56.66 0.32
N ASP A 279 19.04 -57.17 0.07
CA ASP A 279 18.14 -56.73 -0.99
C ASP A 279 17.43 -55.42 -0.54
N PRO A 280 17.56 -54.27 -1.22
CA PRO A 280 16.96 -53.01 -0.77
C PRO A 280 15.44 -52.91 -0.97
N LEU A 281 14.78 -53.96 -1.47
CA LEU A 281 13.40 -53.87 -1.95
C LEU A 281 12.31 -54.21 -0.93
N LEU A 282 12.65 -54.37 0.35
CA LEU A 282 11.67 -54.68 1.40
C LEU A 282 11.04 -53.46 2.09
N ASN A 283 11.37 -52.23 1.68
CA ASN A 283 10.89 -51.02 2.36
C ASN A 283 9.85 -50.17 1.61
N TYR A 284 9.29 -50.67 0.51
CA TYR A 284 8.16 -50.01 -0.15
C TYR A 284 6.85 -50.76 0.16
N LYS A 285 6.44 -50.69 1.42
CA LYS A 285 5.05 -50.95 1.82
C LYS A 285 4.47 -49.67 2.43
N PHE A 286 3.44 -49.17 1.74
CA PHE A 286 2.43 -48.25 2.22
C PHE A 286 2.88 -46.84 2.64
N LEU A 287 2.89 -45.93 1.65
CA LEU A 287 2.44 -44.56 1.87
C LEU A 287 1.39 -44.21 0.80
N GLU A 288 0.27 -44.94 0.82
CA GLU A 288 -0.98 -44.45 0.22
C GLU A 288 -1.54 -43.38 1.17
N VAL A 289 -1.17 -42.13 0.95
CA VAL A 289 -1.89 -40.98 1.53
C VAL A 289 -2.74 -40.39 0.42
N GLY A 290 -4.04 -40.63 0.52
CA GLY A 290 -5.05 -40.07 -0.37
C GLY A 290 -4.95 -38.55 -0.42
N ILE A 291 -4.65 -38.02 -1.60
CA ILE A 291 -4.74 -36.60 -1.91
C ILE A 291 -6.23 -36.28 -2.07
N SER A 292 -6.89 -36.00 -0.94
CA SER A 292 -8.28 -35.54 -0.89
C SER A 292 -8.34 -34.03 -1.16
N GLN A 293 -9.38 -33.58 -1.88
CA GLN A 293 -9.73 -32.20 -2.22
C GLN A 293 -9.54 -31.15 -1.10
N LYS A 294 -9.49 -31.56 0.17
CA LYS A 294 -9.24 -30.68 1.32
C LYS A 294 -7.85 -30.02 1.32
N ASN A 295 -6.83 -30.64 0.71
CA ASN A 295 -5.48 -30.05 0.66
C ASN A 295 -5.36 -28.87 -0.31
N TYR A 296 -6.25 -28.75 -1.30
CA TYR A 296 -6.24 -27.61 -2.23
C TYR A 296 -6.89 -26.36 -1.64
N GLN A 297 -7.94 -26.51 -0.83
CA GLN A 297 -8.43 -25.42 0.01
C GLN A 297 -7.36 -25.00 1.00
N TRP A 298 -6.61 -25.93 1.59
CA TRP A 298 -5.51 -25.61 2.49
C TRP A 298 -4.39 -24.84 1.78
N LEU A 299 -3.99 -25.18 0.55
CA LEU A 299 -2.94 -24.44 -0.19
C LEU A 299 -3.38 -23.03 -0.62
N ILE A 300 -4.65 -22.87 -1.02
CA ILE A 300 -5.25 -21.55 -1.33
C ILE A 300 -5.37 -20.73 -0.05
N GLN A 301 -5.77 -21.36 1.05
CA GLN A 301 -5.92 -20.76 2.37
C GLN A 301 -4.57 -20.46 3.03
N GLU A 302 -3.51 -21.21 2.73
CA GLU A 302 -2.15 -21.02 3.24
C GLU A 302 -1.40 -19.94 2.44
N LYS A 303 -1.60 -19.84 1.12
CA LYS A 303 -1.14 -18.68 0.35
C LYS A 303 -1.89 -17.39 0.72
N THR A 304 -3.18 -17.46 1.08
CA THR A 304 -3.92 -16.30 1.63
C THR A 304 -3.61 -16.02 3.10
N THR A 305 -3.36 -17.02 3.95
CA THR A 305 -2.98 -16.80 5.37
C THR A 305 -1.52 -16.43 5.56
N SER A 306 -0.60 -16.84 4.69
CA SER A 306 0.78 -16.30 4.69
C SER A 306 0.78 -14.78 4.42
N TRP A 307 -0.17 -14.31 3.59
CA TRP A 307 -0.44 -12.89 3.35
C TRP A 307 -1.12 -12.18 4.54
N VAL A 308 -2.12 -12.81 5.17
CA VAL A 308 -2.80 -12.25 6.36
C VAL A 308 -1.87 -12.23 7.59
N MET A 309 -1.01 -13.24 7.77
CA MET A 309 -0.06 -13.29 8.91
C MET A 309 1.14 -12.34 8.74
N SER A 310 1.52 -12.00 7.50
CA SER A 310 2.50 -10.92 7.28
C SER A 310 1.91 -9.54 7.64
N SER A 311 0.59 -9.37 7.54
CA SER A 311 -0.14 -8.18 7.97
C SER A 311 -0.39 -8.15 9.49
N ALA A 312 -0.55 -9.31 10.14
CA ALA A 312 -0.76 -9.43 11.59
C ALA A 312 0.54 -9.36 12.43
N SER A 313 1.72 -9.48 11.81
CA SER A 313 3.01 -9.37 12.52
C SER A 313 3.49 -7.92 12.75
N ILE A 314 2.63 -6.92 12.51
CA ILE A 314 2.88 -5.48 12.76
C ILE A 314 2.04 -4.95 13.95
N GLU A 315 1.48 -5.84 14.77
CA GLU A 315 1.02 -5.50 16.12
C GLU A 315 1.87 -6.23 17.18
N ILE A 316 3.12 -5.77 17.35
CA ILE A 316 3.84 -5.62 18.63
C ILE A 316 4.71 -4.36 18.53
#